data_AF-A0A5E4TRE0-F1
#
_entry.id   AF-A0A5E4TRE0-F1
#
_cell.length_a   1.000
_cell.length_b   1.000
_cell.length_c   1.000
_cell.angle_alpha   90.00
_cell.angle_beta   90.00
_cell.angle_gamma   90.00
#
_symmetry.space_group_name_H-M   'P 1'
#
loop_
_entity.id
_entity.type
_entity.pdbx_description
1 polymer ?
#
loop_
_entity_poly.entity_id
_entity_poly.type
_entity_poly.pdbx_seq_one_letter_code
_entity_poly.pdbx_strand_id
1 'polypeptide(L)' 'MAHWGVADPSTIQGTDDEKRRAFLQAYVQMRKRIELFTSLPLEKLDCLAVQHEMQKIGTSLREKGE' A
#
# COMPACT_ATOMS: atom_id res chain seq x y z
N MET A 1 7.76 -11.64 5.02
CA MET A 1 6.49 -10.91 5.24
C MET A 1 6.53 -9.63 4.42
N ALA A 2 5.60 -9.43 3.50
CA ALA A 2 5.51 -8.17 2.78
C ALA A 2 5.02 -7.11 3.77
N HIS A 3 5.91 -6.29 4.32
CA HIS A 3 5.47 -5.11 5.05
C HIS A 3 4.86 -4.18 4.01
N TRP A 4 3.56 -3.94 4.08
CA TRP A 4 2.92 -3.07 3.09
C TRP A 4 3.21 -1.60 3.36
N GLY A 5 3.97 -1.24 4.41
CA GLY A 5 4.60 0.08 4.54
C GLY A 5 3.63 1.27 4.51
N VAL A 6 2.38 1.06 4.93
CA VAL A 6 1.44 2.16 5.21
C VAL A 6 1.78 2.69 6.59
N ALA A 7 1.93 4.02 6.72
CA ALA A 7 2.09 4.65 8.04
C ALA A 7 0.84 4.37 8.89
N ASP A 8 1.03 4.04 10.17
CA ASP A 8 -0.09 3.80 11.08
C ASP A 8 -0.81 5.12 11.39
N PRO A 9 -2.04 5.34 10.88
CA PRO A 9 -2.75 6.60 11.07
C PRO A 9 -3.19 6.81 12.52
N SER A 10 -3.23 5.76 13.35
CA SER A 10 -3.60 5.86 14.76
C SER A 10 -2.54 6.54 15.62
N THR A 11 -1.30 6.62 15.12
CA THR A 11 -0.19 7.28 15.80
C THR A 11 -0.24 8.81 15.68
N ILE A 12 -1.02 9.35 14.74
CA ILE A 12 -1.12 10.79 14.48
C ILE A 12 -1.93 11.47 15.60
N GLN A 13 -1.28 12.42 16.26
CA GLN A 13 -1.88 13.32 17.25
C GLN A 13 -2.26 14.65 16.58
N GLY A 14 -3.18 15.39 17.20
CA GLY A 14 -3.63 16.69 16.71
C GLY A 14 -5.15 16.77 16.56
N THR A 15 -5.58 17.71 15.72
CA THR A 15 -6.98 18.00 15.40
C THR A 15 -7.67 16.81 14.73
N ASP A 16 -9.00 16.77 14.79
CA ASP A 16 -9.79 15.73 14.13
C ASP A 16 -9.58 15.72 12.62
N ASP A 17 -9.33 16.89 12.01
CA ASP A 17 -9.01 17.00 10.59
C ASP A 17 -7.63 16.41 10.24
N GLU A 18 -6.63 16.56 11.11
CA GLU A 18 -5.31 15.91 10.93
C GLU A 18 -5.43 14.40 11.02
N LYS A 19 -6.15 13.89 12.02
CA LYS A 19 -6.44 12.46 12.16
C LYS A 19 -7.20 11.95 10.94
N ARG A 20 -8.28 12.61 10.54
CA ARG A 20 -9.08 12.21 9.37
C ARG A 20 -8.25 12.15 8.10
N ARG A 21 -7.37 13.14 7.87
CA ARG A 21 -6.44 13.14 6.74
C ARG A 21 -5.48 11.95 6.78
N ALA A 22 -4.91 11.63 7.94
CA ALA A 22 -4.03 10.46 8.09
C ALA A 22 -4.74 9.15 7.78
N PHE A 23 -5.96 8.95 8.30
CA PHE A 23 -6.77 7.77 8.00
C PHE A 23 -7.14 7.67 6.52
N LEU A 24 -7.53 8.77 5.89
CA LEU A 24 -7.82 8.80 4.45
C LEU A 24 -6.58 8.45 3.61
N GLN A 25 -5.41 8.97 3.96
CA GLN A 25 -4.16 8.63 3.27
C GLN A 25 -3.83 7.15 3.41
N ALA A 26 -3.93 6.59 4.62
CA ALA A 26 -3.72 5.16 4.85
C ALA A 26 -4.71 4.29 4.06
N TYR A 27 -5.99 4.68 4.05
CA TYR A 27 -7.03 4.00 3.28
C TYR A 27 -6.74 4.01 1.78
N VAL A 28 -6.42 5.18 1.20
CA VAL A 28 -6.14 5.31 -0.25
C VAL A 28 -4.95 4.44 -0.66
N GLN A 29 -3.88 4.45 0.14
CA GLN A 29 -2.71 3.61 -0.11
C GLN A 29 -3.05 2.12 -0.04
N MET A 30 -3.78 1.70 0.99
CA MET A 30 -4.16 0.30 1.17
C MET A 30 -5.08 -0.19 0.05
N ARG A 31 -6.12 0.60 -0.28
CA ARG A 31 -7.06 0.27 -1.36
C ARG A 31 -6.33 0.05 -2.69
N LYS A 32 -5.45 0.98 -3.06
CA LYS A 32 -4.69 0.89 -4.31
C LYS A 32 -3.77 -0.34 -4.36
N ARG A 33 -3.17 -0.73 -3.23
CA ARG A 33 -2.36 -1.96 -3.15
C ARG A 33 -3.20 -3.22 -3.34
N ILE A 34 -4.36 -3.28 -2.69
CA ILE A 34 -5.30 -4.40 -2.86
C ILE A 34 -5.74 -4.50 -4.32
N GLU A 35 -6.14 -3.38 -4.94
CA GLU A 35 -6.53 -3.33 -6.36
C GLU A 35 -5.42 -3.88 -7.26
N LEU A 36 -4.18 -3.39 -7.11
CA LEU A 36 -3.02 -3.88 -7.88
C LEU A 36 -2.78 -5.37 -7.67
N PHE A 37 -2.81 -5.84 -6.43
CA PHE A 37 -2.61 -7.26 -6.12
C PHE A 37 -3.69 -8.15 -6.75
N THR A 38 -4.95 -7.75 -6.64
CA THR A 38 -6.08 -8.50 -7.25
C THR A 38 -6.07 -8.48 -8.77
N SER A 39 -5.38 -7.52 -9.39
CA SER A 39 -5.23 -7.43 -10.85
C SER A 39 -4.09 -8.28 -11.42
N LEU A 40 -3.27 -8.92 -10.57
CA LEU A 40 -2.14 -9.72 -11.03
C LEU A 40 -2.62 -10.99 -11.75
N PRO A 41 -2.10 -11.29 -12.96
CA PRO A 41 -2.43 -12.53 -13.67
C PRO A 41 -1.63 -13.70 -13.09
N LEU A 42 -1.97 -14.14 -11.88
CA LEU A 42 -1.21 -15.15 -11.12
C LEU A 42 -0.96 -16.45 -11.91
N GLU A 43 -1.89 -16.85 -12.76
CA GLU A 43 -1.77 -18.05 -13.61
C GLU A 43 -0.65 -17.95 -14.66
N LYS A 44 -0.20 -16.73 -14.98
CA LYS A 44 0.85 -16.45 -15.99
C LYS A 44 2.20 -16.09 -15.35
N LEU A 45 2.27 -16.03 -14.03
CA LEU A 45 3.46 -15.62 -13.29
C LEU A 45 4.10 -16.84 -12.62
N ASP A 46 5.41 -16.97 -12.78
CA ASP A 46 6.17 -17.91 -11.94
C ASP A 46 6.37 -17.35 -10.53
N CYS A 47 6.86 -18.19 -9.62
CA CYS A 47 7.03 -17.83 -8.20
C CYS A 47 7.93 -16.59 -8.01
N LEU A 48 8.98 -16.45 -8.82
CA LEU A 48 9.90 -15.32 -8.73
C LEU A 48 9.24 -14.03 -9.22
N ALA A 49 8.47 -14.13 -10.31
CA ALA A 49 7.70 -13.01 -10.86
C ALA A 49 6.59 -12.54 -9.89
N VAL A 50 5.89 -13.47 -9.21
CA VAL A 50 4.93 -13.12 -8.15
C VAL A 50 5.62 -12.37 -7.00
N GLN A 51 6.79 -12.84 -6.56
CA GLN A 51 7.58 -12.16 -5.52
C GLN A 51 7.98 -10.75 -5.95
N HIS A 52 8.45 -10.60 -7.19
CA HIS A 52 8.86 -9.30 -7.74
C HIS A 52 7.69 -8.32 -7.84
N GLU A 53 6.55 -8.76 -8.37
CA GLU A 53 5.34 -7.92 -8.46
C GLU A 53 4.80 -7.54 -7.07
N MET A 54 4.82 -8.47 -6.10
CA MET A 54 4.47 -8.15 -4.71
C MET A 54 5.42 -7.10 -4.08
N GLN A 55 6.72 -7.19 -4.33
CA GLN A 55 7.68 -6.18 -3.86
C GLN A 55 7.41 -4.82 -4.51
N LYS A 56 7.13 -4.80 -5.82
CA LYS A 56 6.80 -3.59 -6.57
C LYS A 56 5.51 -2.93 -6.09
N ILE A 57 4.48 -3.69 -5.74
CA ILE A 57 3.24 -3.16 -5.13
C ILE A 57 3.53 -2.57 -3.75
N GLY A 58 4.46 -3.17 -2.99
CA GLY A 58 4.94 -2.63 -1.73
C GLY A 58 5.68 -1.29 -1.86
N THR A 59 6.58 -1.16 -2.83
CA THR A 59 7.50 -0.01 -2.99
C THR A 59 6.97 1.13 -3.86
N SER A 60 6.17 0.85 -4.89
CA SER A 60 5.71 1.86 -5.89
C SER A 60 4.86 3.01 -5.33
N LEU A 61 4.34 2.88 -4.11
CA LEU A 61 3.58 3.93 -3.43
C LEU A 61 4.41 4.74 -2.43
N ARG A 62 5.65 4.33 -2.16
CA ARG A 62 6.60 5.10 -1.35
C ARG A 62 7.16 6.29 -2.14
N GLU A 63 7.26 6.17 -3.46
CA GLU A 63 7.87 7.19 -4.34
C GLU A 63 6.87 8.25 -4.87
N LYS A 64 5.56 8.00 -4.74
CA LYS A 64 4.51 8.90 -5.26
C LYS A 64 3.82 9.76 -4.19
N GLY A 65 4.40 9.82 -2.99
CA GLY A 65 3.84 10.48 -1.81
C GLY A 65 4.72 11.58 -1.19
N GLU A 66 5.57 12.22 -1.99
CA GLU A 66 6.20 13.52 -1.68
C GLU A 66 5.44 14.66 -2.37
#